data_AF-A0A936BFT0-F1
#
_entry.id   AF-A0A936BFT0-F1
#
_cell.length_a   1.000
_cell.length_b   1.000
_cell.length_c   1.000
_cell.angle_alpha   90.00
_cell.angle_beta   90.00
_cell.angle_gamma   90.00
#
_symmetry.space_group_name_H-M   'P 1'
#
loop_
_entity.id
_entity.type
_entity.pdbx_description
1 polymer ?
#
loop_
_entity_poly.entity_id
_entity_poly.type
_entity_poly.pdbx_seq_one_letter_code
_entity_poly.pdbx_strand_id
1 'polypeptide(L)'
;MQQKVFLFVMLLTLWMSTAIPAPLPAHAAPPDGLTTADWAQIQSQLAPQAITAYTQQAKLTAPDPANNDQLGVSVAVSGDTAVVGVPLDDDGGINSGSA
;
A
#
# COMPACT_ATOMS: atom_id res chain seq x y z
N MET A 1 -33.02 2.23 -41.47
CA MET A 1 -31.84 1.61 -40.83
C MET A 1 -31.46 2.33 -39.52
N GLN A 2 -32.40 2.55 -38.58
CA GLN A 2 -32.14 3.35 -37.37
C GLN A 2 -32.56 2.65 -36.05
N GLN A 3 -33.00 1.40 -36.10
CA GLN A 3 -33.40 0.66 -34.88
C GLN A 3 -32.32 -0.31 -34.36
N LYS A 4 -31.19 -0.47 -35.06
CA LYS A 4 -30.10 -1.36 -34.62
C LYS A 4 -29.01 -0.69 -33.78
N VAL A 5 -28.94 0.65 -33.76
CA VAL A 5 -27.91 1.40 -33.00
C VAL A 5 -28.33 1.64 -31.54
N PHE A 6 -29.64 1.76 -31.26
CA PHE A 6 -30.15 1.99 -29.90
C PHE A 6 -29.96 0.78 -28.96
N LEU A 7 -29.97 -0.44 -29.49
CA LEU A 7 -29.77 -1.65 -28.68
C LEU A 7 -28.30 -1.85 -28.26
N PHE A 8 -27.36 -1.21 -28.98
CA PHE A 8 -25.93 -1.36 -28.70
C PHE A 8 -25.42 -0.37 -27.65
N VAL A 9 -26.05 0.80 -27.52
CA VAL A 9 -25.72 1.79 -26.47
C VAL A 9 -26.31 1.37 -25.12
N MET A 10 -27.45 0.67 -25.11
CA MET A 10 -28.14 0.26 -23.88
C MET A 10 -27.50 -0.99 -23.20
N LEU A 11 -26.70 -1.78 -23.93
CA LEU A 11 -25.95 -2.91 -23.35
C LEU A 11 -24.58 -2.49 -22.78
N LEU A 12 -24.03 -1.33 -23.16
CA LEU A 12 -22.72 -0.87 -22.66
C LEU A 12 -22.83 -0.14 -21.31
N THR A 13 -24.01 0.38 -20.95
CA THR A 13 -24.23 1.07 -19.66
C THR A 13 -24.50 0.12 -18.49
N LEU A 14 -24.61 -1.20 -18.71
CA LEU A 14 -24.97 -2.17 -17.67
C LEU A 14 -23.80 -3.04 -17.19
N TRP A 15 -22.57 -2.79 -17.64
CA TRP A 15 -21.42 -3.66 -17.34
C TRP A 15 -20.27 -3.01 -16.57
N MET A 16 -20.55 -1.95 -15.81
CA MET A 16 -19.66 -1.48 -14.73
C MET A 16 -20.37 -1.53 -13.38
N SER A 17 -21.13 -2.60 -13.16
CA SER A 17 -21.60 -2.97 -11.82
C SER A 17 -20.58 -3.92 -11.20
N THR A 18 -19.52 -3.35 -10.63
CA THR A 18 -18.67 -4.07 -9.67
C THR A 18 -18.55 -3.21 -8.43
N ALA A 19 -19.18 -3.71 -7.36
CA ALA A 19 -18.99 -3.35 -5.96
C ALA A 19 -19.15 -1.87 -5.63
N ILE A 20 -20.31 -1.51 -5.06
CA ILE A 20 -20.37 -0.44 -4.07
C ILE A 20 -19.54 -0.97 -2.88
N PRO A 21 -18.32 -0.46 -2.61
CA PRO A 21 -17.66 -0.79 -1.36
C PRO A 21 -18.59 -0.33 -0.24
N ALA A 22 -18.75 -1.14 0.80
CA ALA A 22 -19.52 -0.79 1.98
C ALA A 22 -19.20 0.67 2.37
N PRO A 23 -20.21 1.53 2.66
CA PRO A 23 -19.92 2.90 3.02
C PRO A 23 -18.93 2.86 4.19
N LEU A 24 -17.76 3.47 3.97
CA LEU A 24 -16.78 3.72 5.02
C LEU A 24 -17.54 4.24 6.25
N PRO A 25 -17.21 3.80 7.47
CA PRO A 25 -17.97 4.19 8.66
C PRO A 25 -18.15 5.69 8.62
N ALA A 26 -19.42 6.13 8.69
CA ALA A 26 -19.83 7.51 8.59
C ALA A 26 -18.81 8.38 9.33
N HIS A 27 -18.02 9.07 8.52
CA HIS A 27 -16.87 9.83 8.92
C HIS A 27 -17.28 10.75 10.06
N ALA A 28 -16.49 10.78 11.13
CA ALA A 28 -16.74 11.58 12.32
C ALA A 28 -17.29 12.98 11.96
N ALA A 29 -18.18 13.52 12.78
CA ALA A 29 -18.68 14.89 12.62
C ALA A 29 -17.50 15.85 12.31
N PRO A 30 -17.71 16.87 11.45
CA PRO A 30 -16.65 17.80 11.12
C PRO A 30 -16.02 18.34 12.41
N PRO A 31 -14.68 18.41 12.50
CA PRO A 31 -14.02 19.05 13.62
C PRO A 31 -14.56 20.48 13.81
N ASP A 32 -14.56 20.97 15.05
CA ASP A 32 -14.94 22.35 15.34
C ASP A 32 -14.17 23.31 14.41
N GLY A 33 -14.91 24.22 13.75
CA GLY A 33 -14.35 25.18 12.80
C GLY A 33 -14.33 24.73 11.33
N LEU A 34 -14.78 23.52 11.00
CA LEU A 34 -15.02 23.07 9.62
C LEU A 34 -16.51 22.96 9.34
N THR A 35 -16.94 23.46 8.18
CA THR A 35 -18.30 23.21 7.73
C THR A 35 -18.44 21.76 7.24
N THR A 36 -19.66 21.23 7.23
CA THR A 36 -19.94 19.91 6.64
C THR A 36 -19.53 19.84 5.17
N ALA A 37 -19.59 20.96 4.44
CA ALA A 37 -19.17 21.03 3.04
C ALA A 37 -17.64 20.94 2.89
N ASP A 38 -16.90 21.69 3.70
CA ASP A 38 -15.43 21.65 3.70
C ASP A 38 -14.91 20.27 4.12
N TRP A 39 -15.59 19.67 5.11
CA TRP A 39 -15.29 18.32 5.57
C TRP A 39 -15.54 17.27 4.50
N ALA A 40 -16.63 17.40 3.73
CA ALA A 40 -16.92 16.53 2.58
C ALA A 40 -15.86 16.70 1.46
N GLN A 41 -15.35 17.92 1.24
CA GLN A 41 -14.28 18.16 0.27
C GLN A 41 -12.98 17.46 0.70
N ILE A 42 -12.58 17.57 1.97
CA ILE A 42 -11.40 16.86 2.51
C ILE A 42 -11.57 15.34 2.34
N GLN A 43 -12.76 14.80 2.62
CA GLN A 43 -13.04 13.38 2.44
C GLN A 43 -12.98 12.95 0.98
N SER A 44 -13.47 13.77 0.05
CA SER A 44 -13.40 13.47 -1.38
C SER A 44 -11.95 13.42 -1.90
N GLN A 45 -11.03 14.16 -1.27
CA GLN A 45 -9.60 14.13 -1.59
C GLN A 45 -8.88 12.90 -1.02
N LEU A 46 -9.40 12.34 0.07
CA LEU A 46 -8.85 11.15 0.74
C LEU A 46 -9.46 9.83 0.24
N ALA A 47 -10.62 9.88 -0.42
CA ALA A 47 -11.40 8.71 -0.82
C ALA A 47 -10.71 7.74 -1.83
N PRO A 48 -9.65 8.11 -2.57
CA PRO A 48 -8.83 7.14 -3.30
C PRO A 48 -7.36 7.08 -2.87
N GLN A 49 -6.93 7.88 -1.90
CA GLN A 49 -5.69 7.57 -1.18
C GLN A 49 -6.08 6.51 -0.15
N ALA A 50 -6.50 5.33 -0.64
CA ALA A 50 -6.46 4.16 0.20
C ALA A 50 -5.07 4.20 0.82
N ILE A 51 -4.99 4.29 2.15
CA ILE A 51 -3.78 3.91 2.84
C ILE A 51 -3.58 2.51 2.31
N THR A 52 -2.73 2.35 1.30
CA THR A 52 -2.63 1.12 0.51
C THR A 52 -2.41 0.07 1.56
N ALA A 53 -3.38 -0.83 1.71
CA ALA A 53 -3.30 -1.82 2.76
C ALA A 53 -1.92 -2.45 2.64
N TYR A 54 -1.08 -2.29 3.66
CA TYR A 54 0.29 -2.77 3.59
C TYR A 54 0.19 -4.28 3.39
N THR A 55 0.54 -4.72 2.19
CA THR A 55 0.59 -6.13 1.83
C THR A 55 2.04 -6.54 1.93
N GLN A 56 2.33 -7.56 2.73
CA GLN A 56 3.67 -8.12 2.80
C GLN A 56 4.02 -8.65 1.40
N GLN A 57 4.96 -7.98 0.74
CA GLN A 57 5.44 -8.40 -0.58
C GLN A 57 6.43 -9.56 -0.47
N ALA A 58 7.31 -9.48 0.53
CA ALA A 58 8.32 -10.49 0.81
C ALA A 58 8.70 -10.50 2.29
N LYS A 59 9.27 -11.63 2.72
CA LYS A 59 10.03 -11.73 3.94
C LYS A 59 11.49 -11.95 3.54
N LEU A 60 12.36 -11.00 3.86
CA LEU A 60 13.79 -11.12 3.64
C LEU A 60 14.41 -11.87 4.83
N THR A 61 15.18 -12.92 4.53
CA THR A 61 15.93 -13.71 5.50
C THR A 61 17.36 -13.88 5.01
N ALA A 62 18.32 -13.97 5.93
CA ALA A 62 19.70 -14.31 5.57
C ALA A 62 19.72 -15.71 4.89
N PRO A 63 20.49 -15.89 3.80
CA PRO A 63 20.66 -17.20 3.16
C PRO A 63 21.31 -18.25 4.08
N ASP A 64 22.26 -17.81 4.91
CA ASP A 64 22.91 -18.63 5.94
C ASP A 64 22.79 -17.90 7.30
N PRO A 65 21.70 -18.11 8.04
CA PRO A 65 21.50 -17.43 9.31
C PRO A 65 22.32 -18.11 10.42
N ALA A 66 23.35 -17.46 10.95
CA ALA A 66 24.01 -17.90 12.17
C ALA A 66 23.52 -17.14 13.41
N ASN A 67 23.77 -17.75 14.57
CA ASN A 67 23.37 -17.17 15.84
C ASN A 67 24.20 -15.91 16.13
N ASN A 68 23.52 -14.84 16.53
CA ASN A 68 24.09 -13.53 16.86
C ASN A 68 24.57 -12.66 15.68
N ASP A 69 24.40 -13.08 14.44
CA ASP A 69 24.76 -12.27 13.25
C ASP A 69 24.02 -10.93 13.16
N GLN A 70 22.85 -10.86 13.80
CA GLN A 70 22.07 -9.62 13.97
C GLN A 70 21.64 -8.98 12.63
N LEU A 71 21.13 -9.80 11.70
CA LEU A 71 20.49 -9.31 10.47
C LEU A 71 19.46 -8.21 10.78
N GLY A 72 19.62 -7.05 10.14
CA GLY A 72 18.67 -5.93 10.23
C GLY A 72 18.96 -4.92 11.32
N VAL A 73 20.15 -4.94 11.93
CA VAL A 73 20.60 -3.87 12.84
C VAL A 73 20.63 -2.51 12.15
N SER A 74 20.96 -2.49 10.86
CA SER A 74 20.89 -1.29 10.02
C SER A 74 20.24 -1.60 8.68
N VAL A 75 19.47 -0.65 8.16
CA VAL A 75 18.79 -0.74 6.86
C VAL A 75 18.95 0.59 6.14
N ALA A 76 19.36 0.53 4.88
CA ALA A 76 19.37 1.67 3.96
C ALA A 76 18.49 1.34 2.74
N VAL A 77 17.66 2.30 2.31
CA VAL A 77 16.76 2.14 1.17
C VAL A 77 17.03 3.25 0.16
N SER A 78 17.19 2.87 -1.11
CA SER A 78 17.31 3.79 -2.24
C SER A 78 16.52 3.24 -3.42
N GLY A 79 15.45 3.95 -3.82
CA GLY A 79 14.51 3.45 -4.82
C GLY A 79 13.95 2.09 -4.41
N ASP A 80 14.10 1.11 -5.30
CA ASP A 80 13.64 -0.28 -5.09
C ASP A 80 14.69 -1.18 -4.42
N THR A 81 15.85 -0.62 -4.03
CA THR A 81 16.93 -1.39 -3.41
C THR A 81 16.97 -1.14 -1.91
N ALA A 82 17.02 -2.23 -1.14
CA ALA A 82 17.30 -2.21 0.29
C ALA A 82 18.60 -2.97 0.56
N VAL A 83 19.45 -2.38 1.40
CA VAL A 83 20.67 -3.02 1.92
C VAL A 83 20.47 -3.24 3.42
N VAL A 84 20.79 -4.44 3.91
CA VAL A 84 20.49 -4.88 5.28
C VAL A 84 21.76 -5.36 5.93
N GLY A 85 22.23 -4.65 6.96
CA GLY A 85 23.48 -4.96 7.62
C GLY A 85 23.37 -6.14 8.59
N VAL A 86 24.47 -6.90 8.68
CA VAL A 86 24.67 -8.08 9.54
C VAL A 86 26.00 -7.91 10.29
N PRO A 87 26.08 -7.05 11.33
CA PRO A 87 27.35 -6.56 11.85
C PRO A 87 28.22 -7.60 12.56
N LEU A 88 27.66 -8.75 12.96
CA LEU A 88 28.39 -9.81 13.65
C LEU A 88 28.62 -11.06 12.79
N ASP A 89 28.32 -10.99 11.49
CA ASP A 89 28.64 -12.06 10.54
C ASP A 89 30.15 -12.39 10.59
N ASP A 90 30.47 -13.68 10.71
CA ASP A 90 31.82 -14.20 10.85
C ASP A 90 32.36 -14.97 9.62
N ASP A 91 31.62 -14.97 8.51
CA ASP A 91 32.05 -15.58 7.23
C ASP A 91 33.36 -14.99 6.68
N GLY A 92 33.61 -13.70 6.95
CA GLY A 92 34.85 -12.99 6.62
C GLY A 92 35.90 -12.97 7.74
N GLY A 93 35.63 -13.62 8.87
CA GLY A 93 36.40 -13.54 10.12
C GLY A 93 35.56 -12.99 11.28
N ILE A 94 36.01 -13.20 12.53
CA ILE A 94 35.25 -12.89 13.76
C ILE A 94 34.63 -11.48 13.71
N ASN A 95 33.29 -11.42 13.70
CA ASN A 95 32.49 -10.18 13.66
C ASN A 95 32.93 -9.21 12.54
N SER A 96 33.29 -9.74 11.38
CA SER A 96 33.73 -8.94 10.22
C SER A 96 32.58 -8.17 9.57
N GLY A 97 31.37 -8.69 9.68
CA GLY A 97 30.13 -8.09 9.19
C GLY A 97 29.91 -8.22 7.68
N SER A 98 28.63 -8.18 7.26
CA SER A 98 28.20 -8.21 5.86
C SER A 98 26.94 -7.36 5.61
N ALA A 99 26.53 -7.18 4.33
CA ALA A 99 25.36 -6.39 3.91
C ALA A 99 24.80 -6.80 2.53
#